data_AF-A0A7V1I043-F1
#
_entry.id   AF-A0A7V1I043-F1
#
_cell.length_a   1.000
_cell.length_b   1.000
_cell.length_c   1.000
_cell.angle_alpha   90.00
_cell.angle_beta   90.00
_cell.angle_gamma   90.00
#
_symmetry.space_group_name_H-M   'P 1'
#
loop_
_entity.id
_entity.type
_entity.pdbx_description
1 polymer ?
#
loop_
_entity_poly.entity_id
_entity_poly.type
_entity_poly.pdbx_seq_one_letter_code
_entity_poly.pdbx_strand_id
1 'polypeptide(L)'
;MKPVLFLLLLIVIMTSSPAGARPEYAEKTRQGCKTCHETEDGGKLLDMGLTYSASGYVWPPQGGYRVIIPIGKRLRSIIGFLHIFAGFMWFGTILHVHIVLRPAYAVKGLPRTEVAIGVVSMLTVGATGLAMTISKIRGFDLLTNSDWGIVLSVKIGLYLTMISLAAVAVLFVGPKLRAPKREAVAPEDGVFDPKTLANFDGVDGRPAYVAYKGSVYDLSSSARWRKGLHFRHPAGKELTGAMSGAPHGEDKLEEFWRVGEYDETREPPRTPAQKLFYLIAYTNLGLVFAVLLTIAYWRWGM
;
A
#
# COMPACT_ATOMS: atom_id res chain seq x y z
N MET A 1 5.96 -16.28 9.06
CA MET A 1 6.37 -17.37 8.14
C MET A 1 6.22 -17.03 6.65
N LYS A 2 5.15 -16.35 6.21
CA LYS A 2 4.97 -15.96 4.79
C LYS A 2 5.99 -14.94 4.20
N PRO A 3 6.52 -13.92 4.93
CA PRO A 3 7.46 -12.97 4.34
C PRO A 3 8.88 -13.55 4.17
N VAL A 4 9.25 -14.52 5.01
CA VAL A 4 10.57 -15.20 4.94
C VAL A 4 10.65 -16.09 3.69
N LEU A 5 9.54 -16.74 3.33
CA LEU A 5 9.47 -17.56 2.11
C LEU A 5 9.57 -16.71 0.83
N PHE A 6 8.99 -15.50 0.83
CA PHE A 6 9.13 -14.55 -0.29
C PHE A 6 10.56 -14.01 -0.41
N LEU A 7 11.22 -13.72 0.72
CA LEU A 7 12.61 -13.28 0.76
C LEU A 7 13.58 -14.40 0.32
N LEU A 8 13.33 -15.65 0.73
CA LEU A 8 14.11 -16.81 0.32
C LEU A 8 13.93 -17.13 -1.18
N LEU A 9 12.72 -16.97 -1.72
CA LEU A 9 12.48 -17.12 -3.16
C LEU A 9 13.22 -16.04 -3.97
N LEU A 10 13.31 -14.81 -3.44
CA LEU A 10 14.09 -13.73 -4.04
C LEU A 10 15.60 -14.01 -4.02
N ILE A 11 16.11 -14.55 -2.91
CA ILE A 11 17.53 -14.90 -2.73
C ILE A 11 17.93 -16.06 -3.67
N VAL A 12 17.04 -17.02 -3.91
CA VAL A 12 17.25 -18.11 -4.87
C VAL A 12 17.26 -17.60 -6.32
N ILE A 13 16.56 -16.52 -6.64
CA ILE A 13 16.67 -15.85 -7.96
C ILE A 13 17.99 -15.03 -8.06
N MET A 14 18.58 -14.65 -6.91
CA MET A 14 19.86 -13.93 -6.84
C MET A 14 21.09 -14.85 -6.79
N THR A 15 20.96 -16.16 -6.98
CA THR A 15 22.13 -17.02 -7.21
C THR A 15 22.70 -16.67 -8.58
N SER A 16 23.68 -15.77 -8.53
CA SER A 16 24.60 -15.32 -9.58
C SER A 16 24.73 -16.31 -10.75
N SER A 17 24.07 -16.00 -11.86
CA SER A 17 24.59 -16.42 -13.16
C SER A 17 25.98 -15.79 -13.34
N PRO A 18 26.96 -16.49 -13.93
CA PRO A 18 28.24 -15.89 -14.24
C PRO A 18 28.01 -14.65 -15.10
N ALA A 19 28.49 -13.50 -14.63
CA ALA A 19 28.52 -12.26 -15.40
C ALA A 19 29.60 -12.40 -16.48
N GLY A 20 29.28 -13.15 -17.54
CA GLY A 20 30.03 -13.08 -18.78
C GLY A 20 29.79 -11.72 -19.42
N ALA A 21 30.83 -11.14 -20.03
CA ALA A 21 30.59 -10.15 -21.08
C ALA A 21 29.54 -10.74 -22.04
N ARG A 22 28.58 -9.94 -22.52
CA ARG A 22 27.62 -10.41 -23.53
C ARG A 22 28.25 -10.17 -24.92
N PRO A 23 29.06 -11.09 -25.48
CA PRO A 23 29.66 -10.88 -26.80
C PRO A 23 28.62 -10.87 -27.91
N GLU A 24 27.36 -11.17 -27.62
CA GLU A 24 26.29 -11.34 -28.59
C GLU A 24 26.14 -10.14 -29.54
N TYR A 25 26.33 -8.90 -29.07
CA TYR A 25 26.32 -7.73 -29.96
C TYR A 25 27.60 -7.62 -30.79
N ALA A 26 28.78 -7.89 -30.21
CA ALA A 26 30.04 -7.92 -30.96
C ALA A 26 30.03 -9.05 -32.01
N GLU A 27 29.41 -10.18 -31.70
CA GLU A 27 29.22 -11.33 -32.58
C GLU A 27 28.21 -11.02 -33.70
N LYS A 28 27.03 -10.49 -33.36
CA LYS A 28 25.99 -10.08 -34.34
C LYS A 28 26.47 -8.99 -35.29
N THR A 29 27.24 -8.03 -34.79
CA THR A 29 27.75 -6.90 -35.59
C THR A 29 29.09 -7.21 -36.27
N ARG A 30 29.81 -8.23 -35.79
CA ARG A 30 31.22 -8.50 -36.10
C ARG A 30 32.12 -7.28 -35.89
N GLN A 31 31.81 -6.45 -34.90
CA GLN A 31 32.57 -5.25 -34.54
C GLN A 31 33.21 -5.40 -33.16
N GLY A 32 34.34 -4.73 -32.94
CA GLY A 32 34.94 -4.62 -31.61
C GLY A 32 34.13 -3.70 -30.68
N CYS A 33 34.27 -3.89 -29.37
CA CYS A 33 33.55 -3.10 -28.36
C CYS A 33 33.74 -1.58 -28.53
N LYS A 34 34.95 -1.14 -28.92
CA LYS A 34 35.29 0.28 -29.19
C LYS A 34 34.50 0.92 -30.33
N THR A 35 33.86 0.13 -31.20
CA THR A 35 33.00 0.67 -32.26
C THR A 35 31.74 1.31 -31.67
N CYS A 36 31.22 0.75 -30.57
CA CYS A 36 30.00 1.23 -29.92
C CYS A 36 30.26 1.91 -28.57
N HIS A 37 31.38 1.64 -27.91
CA HIS A 37 31.71 2.08 -26.55
C HIS A 37 33.01 2.90 -26.49
N GLU A 38 33.14 3.72 -25.45
CA GLU A 38 34.37 4.48 -25.17
C GLU A 38 35.59 3.60 -24.85
N THR A 39 35.43 2.41 -24.24
CA THR A 39 36.54 1.49 -23.92
C THR A 39 36.31 0.06 -24.43
N GLU A 40 37.39 -0.74 -24.44
CA GLU A 40 37.35 -2.16 -24.85
C GLU A 40 36.56 -3.03 -23.86
N ASP A 41 36.55 -2.64 -22.58
CA ASP A 41 35.78 -3.29 -21.52
C ASP A 41 34.33 -2.80 -21.44
N GLY A 42 33.91 -1.90 -22.34
CA GLY A 42 32.58 -1.30 -22.37
C GLY A 42 32.57 0.20 -22.03
N GLY A 43 31.57 0.66 -21.29
CA GLY A 43 31.43 2.08 -20.92
C GLY A 43 30.36 2.84 -21.71
N LYS A 44 30.42 4.18 -21.69
CA LYS A 44 29.39 5.02 -22.32
C LYS A 44 29.36 4.79 -23.83
N LEU A 45 28.15 4.74 -24.40
CA LEU A 45 27.98 4.58 -25.84
C LEU A 45 28.46 5.82 -26.60
N LEU A 46 29.24 5.58 -27.66
CA LEU A 46 29.54 6.56 -28.69
C LEU A 46 28.30 6.82 -29.56
N ASP A 47 28.31 7.85 -30.40
CA ASP A 47 27.20 8.12 -31.33
C ASP A 47 26.84 6.92 -32.20
N MET A 48 27.84 6.14 -32.62
CA MET A 48 27.62 4.90 -33.36
C MET A 48 26.89 3.84 -32.53
N GLY A 49 27.28 3.64 -31.27
CA GLY A 49 26.61 2.73 -30.35
C GLY A 49 25.19 3.19 -29.98
N LEU A 50 24.98 4.50 -29.83
CA LEU A 50 23.66 5.10 -29.64
C LEU A 50 22.78 4.89 -30.86
N THR A 51 23.33 5.05 -32.06
CA THR A 51 22.59 4.87 -33.32
C THR A 51 22.28 3.39 -33.57
N TYR A 52 23.20 2.47 -33.22
CA TYR A 52 22.98 1.03 -33.25
C TYR A 52 21.90 0.57 -32.27
N SER A 53 21.92 1.08 -31.03
CA SER A 53 20.84 0.86 -30.09
C SER A 53 19.51 1.43 -30.60
N ALA A 54 19.54 2.60 -31.24
CA ALA A 54 18.35 3.26 -31.79
C ALA A 54 17.87 2.69 -33.12
N SER A 55 18.64 1.85 -33.82
CA SER A 55 18.22 1.15 -35.06
C SER A 55 17.55 -0.19 -34.78
N GLY A 56 17.28 -0.52 -33.50
CA GLY A 56 16.79 -1.84 -33.11
C GLY A 56 17.87 -2.91 -33.16
N TYR A 57 19.14 -2.53 -32.90
CA TYR A 57 20.30 -3.43 -32.91
C TYR A 57 20.59 -4.06 -34.29
N VAL A 58 20.26 -3.33 -35.37
CA VAL A 58 20.54 -3.72 -36.76
C VAL A 58 21.84 -3.04 -37.24
N TRP A 59 22.74 -3.84 -37.83
CA TRP A 59 24.02 -3.39 -38.39
C TRP A 59 24.02 -3.45 -39.92
N PRO A 60 24.58 -2.44 -40.63
CA PRO A 60 25.05 -1.16 -40.11
C PRO A 60 23.87 -0.27 -39.65
N PRO A 61 24.03 0.52 -38.58
CA PRO A 61 22.97 1.40 -38.10
C PRO A 61 22.57 2.41 -39.19
N GLN A 62 21.29 2.38 -39.58
CA GLN A 62 20.74 3.30 -40.57
C GLN A 62 19.78 4.31 -39.93
N GLY A 63 19.90 5.58 -40.30
CA GLY A 63 19.17 6.70 -39.72
C GLY A 63 19.73 7.15 -38.37
N GLY A 64 19.58 8.43 -38.04
CA GLY A 64 20.12 9.01 -36.80
C GLY A 64 19.35 8.65 -35.52
N TYR A 65 19.92 9.01 -34.37
CA TYR A 65 19.30 8.87 -33.05
C TYR A 65 18.08 9.79 -32.90
N ARG A 66 16.89 9.31 -33.26
CA ARG A 66 15.62 10.03 -33.07
C ARG A 66 14.85 9.43 -31.90
N VAL A 67 14.71 10.20 -30.83
CA VAL A 67 13.81 9.91 -29.69
C VAL A 67 12.43 10.53 -29.94
N ILE A 68 11.38 10.08 -29.23
CA ILE A 68 10.01 10.59 -29.45
C ILE A 68 9.94 12.10 -29.16
N ILE A 69 10.49 12.55 -28.02
CA ILE A 69 10.56 13.99 -27.68
C ILE A 69 11.96 14.34 -27.16
N PRO A 70 12.77 15.11 -27.92
CA PRO A 70 14.09 15.50 -27.46
C PRO A 70 14.01 16.52 -26.32
N ILE A 71 14.63 16.20 -25.17
CA ILE A 71 14.76 17.10 -24.03
C ILE A 71 16.22 17.53 -23.86
N GLY A 72 16.45 18.85 -23.81
CA GLY A 72 17.78 19.44 -23.61
C GLY A 72 18.43 19.03 -22.28
N LYS A 73 19.76 18.96 -22.25
CA LYS A 73 20.55 18.43 -21.11
C LYS A 73 20.21 19.09 -19.76
N ARG A 74 20.05 20.42 -19.73
CA ARG A 74 19.69 21.17 -18.51
C ARG A 74 18.31 20.77 -17.99
N LEU A 75 17.31 20.76 -18.87
CA LEU A 75 15.94 20.39 -18.52
C LEU A 75 15.84 18.92 -18.08
N ARG A 76 16.55 18.02 -18.76
CA ARG A 76 16.66 16.60 -18.36
C ARG A 76 17.23 16.44 -16.95
N SER A 77 18.25 17.23 -16.59
CA SER A 77 18.82 17.22 -15.24
C SER A 77 17.82 17.68 -14.18
N ILE A 78 17.04 18.74 -14.47
CA ILE A 78 16.01 19.25 -13.56
C ILE A 78 14.90 18.21 -13.37
N ILE A 79 14.39 17.63 -14.46
CA ILE A 79 13.37 16.57 -14.41
C ILE A 79 13.88 15.37 -13.62
N GLY A 80 15.13 14.96 -13.85
CA GLY A 80 15.76 13.85 -13.12
C GLY A 80 15.86 14.12 -11.61
N PHE A 81 16.25 15.34 -11.22
CA PHE A 81 16.26 15.75 -9.80
C PHE A 81 14.87 15.66 -9.18
N LEU A 82 13.86 16.24 -9.84
CA LEU A 82 12.47 16.21 -9.36
C LEU A 82 11.94 14.78 -9.25
N HIS A 83 12.26 13.90 -10.20
CA HIS A 83 11.88 12.48 -10.17
C HIS A 83 12.46 11.76 -8.95
N ILE A 84 13.75 11.93 -8.69
CA ILE A 84 14.44 11.27 -7.56
C ILE A 84 13.92 11.82 -6.23
N PHE A 85 13.82 13.15 -6.11
CA PHE A 85 13.31 13.79 -4.90
C PHE A 85 11.87 13.36 -4.59
N ALA A 86 10.99 13.38 -5.59
CA ALA A 86 9.61 12.91 -5.42
C ALA A 86 9.55 11.41 -5.09
N GLY A 87 10.40 10.58 -5.72
CA GLY A 87 10.51 9.15 -5.41
C GLY A 87 10.91 8.90 -3.95
N PHE A 88 11.86 9.66 -3.43
CA PHE A 88 12.26 9.60 -2.02
C PHE A 88 11.11 9.97 -1.08
N MET A 89 10.40 11.08 -1.35
CA MET A 89 9.25 11.49 -0.55
C MET A 89 8.11 10.47 -0.60
N TRP A 90 7.85 9.89 -1.78
CA TRP A 90 6.78 8.92 -1.98
C TRP A 90 7.06 7.62 -1.23
N PHE A 91 8.24 7.03 -1.42
CA PHE A 91 8.65 5.84 -0.69
C PHE A 91 8.77 6.09 0.80
N GLY A 92 9.31 7.25 1.20
CA GLY A 92 9.37 7.68 2.59
C GLY A 92 8.00 7.70 3.24
N THR A 93 6.99 8.27 2.57
CA THR A 93 5.60 8.30 3.06
C THR A 93 5.02 6.89 3.19
N ILE A 94 5.26 6.02 2.21
CA ILE A 94 4.80 4.62 2.28
C ILE A 94 5.45 3.91 3.47
N LEU A 95 6.77 3.98 3.62
CA LEU A 95 7.49 3.35 4.73
C LEU A 95 7.06 3.92 6.08
N HIS A 96 6.93 5.24 6.20
CA HIS A 96 6.47 5.90 7.42
C HIS A 96 5.08 5.41 7.84
N VAL A 97 4.10 5.45 6.94
CA VAL A 97 2.72 5.04 7.24
C VAL A 97 2.62 3.55 7.57
N HIS A 98 3.37 2.69 6.86
CA HIS A 98 3.17 1.24 6.96
C HIS A 98 4.04 0.56 8.03
N ILE A 99 5.23 1.11 8.31
CA ILE A 99 6.15 0.55 9.31
C ILE A 99 6.04 1.31 10.63
N VAL A 100 6.08 2.65 10.59
CA VAL A 100 6.11 3.48 11.80
C VAL A 100 4.71 3.64 12.40
N LEU A 101 3.76 4.19 11.63
CA LEU A 101 2.38 4.38 12.11
C LEU A 101 1.60 3.07 12.17
N ARG A 102 1.97 2.09 11.33
CA ARG A 102 1.29 0.81 11.09
C ARG A 102 -0.11 0.97 10.47
N PRO A 103 -0.60 -0.03 9.72
CA PRO A 103 -1.92 0.04 9.10
C PRO A 103 -3.08 0.20 10.10
N ALA A 104 -2.91 -0.25 11.35
CA ALA A 104 -3.91 -0.10 12.41
C ALA A 104 -4.24 1.36 12.72
N TYR A 105 -3.25 2.25 12.66
CA TYR A 105 -3.44 3.68 12.82
C TYR A 105 -4.15 4.26 11.59
N ALA A 106 -3.69 3.90 10.39
CA ALA A 106 -4.20 4.42 9.12
C ALA A 106 -5.69 4.11 8.87
N VAL A 107 -6.21 2.99 9.40
CA VAL A 107 -7.63 2.65 9.36
C VAL A 107 -8.52 3.71 10.02
N LYS A 108 -8.00 4.41 11.04
CA LYS A 108 -8.73 5.51 11.72
C LYS A 108 -8.71 6.81 10.91
N GLY A 109 -7.97 6.84 9.80
CA GLY A 109 -7.70 8.02 9.01
C GLY A 109 -6.26 8.49 9.19
N LEU A 110 -5.68 8.98 8.09
CA LEU A 110 -4.35 9.58 8.08
C LEU A 110 -4.44 11.10 8.13
N PRO A 111 -3.42 11.78 8.68
CA PRO A 111 -3.29 13.22 8.57
C PRO A 111 -3.36 13.68 7.10
N ARG A 112 -4.03 14.80 6.84
CA ARG A 112 -4.18 15.33 5.46
C ARG A 112 -2.84 15.63 4.80
N THR A 113 -1.86 16.05 5.59
CA THR A 113 -0.49 16.36 5.14
C THR A 113 0.23 15.13 4.59
N GLU A 114 0.20 14.00 5.31
CA GLU A 114 0.78 12.73 4.86
C GLU A 114 0.17 12.26 3.54
N VAL A 115 -1.17 12.32 3.45
CA VAL A 115 -1.89 11.95 2.22
C VAL A 115 -1.50 12.89 1.06
N ALA A 116 -1.43 14.20 1.31
CA ALA A 116 -1.06 15.18 0.30
C ALA A 116 0.36 14.97 -0.22
N ILE A 117 1.34 14.76 0.68
CA ILE A 117 2.73 14.46 0.31
C ILE A 117 2.78 13.19 -0.54
N GLY A 118 2.10 12.12 -0.13
CA GLY A 118 2.03 10.87 -0.88
C GLY A 118 1.44 11.04 -2.29
N VAL A 119 0.34 11.78 -2.44
CA VAL A 119 -0.32 12.00 -3.75
C VAL A 119 0.52 12.90 -4.67
N VAL A 120 1.01 14.04 -4.17
CA VAL A 120 1.80 14.99 -4.98
C VAL A 120 3.10 14.34 -5.46
N SER A 121 3.79 13.64 -4.57
CA SER A 121 5.03 12.92 -4.89
C SER A 121 4.79 11.81 -5.92
N MET A 122 3.73 11.01 -5.77
CA MET A 122 3.32 9.98 -6.75
C MET A 122 3.07 10.57 -8.15
N LEU A 123 2.24 11.61 -8.26
CA LEU A 123 1.94 12.26 -9.54
C LEU A 123 3.22 12.84 -10.18
N THR A 124 4.09 13.43 -9.37
CA THR A 124 5.38 13.98 -9.84
C THR A 124 6.27 12.87 -10.40
N VAL A 125 6.41 11.73 -9.71
CA VAL A 125 7.17 10.57 -10.19
C VAL A 125 6.61 10.06 -11.52
N GLY A 126 5.28 9.97 -11.65
CA GLY A 126 4.62 9.56 -12.89
C GLY A 126 4.89 10.49 -14.06
N ALA A 127 4.65 11.78 -13.89
CA ALA A 127 4.84 12.78 -14.94
C ALA A 127 6.31 12.88 -15.38
N THR A 128 7.23 12.96 -14.42
CA THR A 128 8.67 13.05 -14.69
C THR A 128 9.21 11.73 -15.28
N GLY A 129 8.73 10.57 -14.80
CA GLY A 129 9.10 9.26 -15.32
C GLY A 129 8.64 9.06 -16.76
N LEU A 130 7.42 9.48 -17.08
CA LEU A 130 6.89 9.48 -18.45
C LEU A 130 7.74 10.38 -19.36
N ALA A 131 8.00 11.63 -18.92
CA ALA A 131 8.82 12.59 -19.67
C ALA A 131 10.23 12.05 -19.95
N MET A 132 10.88 11.44 -18.94
CA MET A 132 12.20 10.82 -19.13
C MET A 132 12.15 9.62 -20.07
N THR A 133 11.11 8.80 -19.97
CA THR A 133 10.93 7.60 -20.82
C THR A 133 10.77 7.98 -22.28
N ILE A 134 9.83 8.88 -22.61
CA ILE A 134 9.60 9.33 -24.00
C ILE A 134 10.80 10.10 -24.57
N SER A 135 11.62 10.70 -23.71
CA SER A 135 12.86 11.36 -24.14
C SER A 135 14.03 10.42 -24.44
N LYS A 136 13.88 9.12 -24.15
CA LYS A 136 14.92 8.11 -24.28
C LYS A 136 14.54 6.96 -25.22
N ILE A 137 13.26 6.59 -25.31
CA ILE A 137 12.79 5.55 -26.23
C ILE A 137 12.45 6.12 -27.61
N ARG A 138 12.66 5.33 -28.65
CA ARG A 138 12.26 5.63 -30.05
C ARG A 138 10.96 4.91 -30.43
N GLY A 139 10.71 3.74 -29.85
CA GLY A 139 9.56 2.89 -30.14
C GLY A 139 9.32 1.89 -29.01
N PHE A 140 8.18 1.21 -29.05
CA PHE A 140 7.77 0.23 -28.05
C PHE A 140 8.53 -1.10 -28.18
N ASP A 141 9.09 -1.39 -29.35
CA ASP A 141 9.95 -2.54 -29.62
C ASP A 141 11.16 -2.59 -28.69
N LEU A 142 11.72 -1.44 -28.35
CA LEU A 142 12.86 -1.34 -27.45
C LEU A 142 12.52 -1.76 -26.01
N LEU A 143 11.25 -1.68 -25.60
CA LEU A 143 10.80 -2.09 -24.27
C LEU A 143 10.75 -3.62 -24.11
N THR A 144 10.58 -4.36 -25.19
CA THR A 144 10.50 -5.84 -25.16
C THR A 144 11.80 -6.51 -25.61
N ASN A 145 12.56 -5.85 -26.50
CA ASN A 145 13.69 -6.49 -27.19
C ASN A 145 15.05 -6.09 -26.60
N SER A 146 15.10 -5.30 -25.52
CA SER A 146 16.34 -4.94 -24.83
C SER A 146 16.24 -5.20 -23.33
N ASP A 147 17.33 -5.63 -22.69
CA ASP A 147 17.36 -5.85 -21.23
C ASP A 147 17.00 -4.58 -20.46
N TRP A 148 17.54 -3.45 -20.92
CA TRP A 148 17.23 -2.13 -20.37
C TRP A 148 15.72 -1.82 -20.44
N GLY A 149 15.11 -2.11 -21.59
CA GLY A 149 13.68 -1.90 -21.83
C GLY A 149 12.80 -2.83 -20.99
N ILE A 150 13.20 -4.08 -20.81
CA ILE A 150 12.49 -5.05 -19.97
C ILE A 150 12.50 -4.56 -18.52
N VAL A 151 13.66 -4.18 -17.99
CA VAL A 151 13.78 -3.66 -16.61
C VAL A 151 12.97 -2.38 -16.42
N LEU A 152 12.97 -1.47 -17.41
CA LEU A 152 12.11 -0.28 -17.39
C LEU A 152 10.62 -0.66 -17.41
N SER A 153 10.22 -1.63 -18.22
CA SER A 153 8.84 -2.12 -18.31
C SER A 153 8.36 -2.74 -17.00
N VAL A 154 9.21 -3.53 -16.34
CA VAL A 154 8.93 -4.07 -15.00
C VAL A 154 8.73 -2.93 -14.00
N LYS A 155 9.62 -1.93 -14.00
CA LYS A 155 9.48 -0.76 -13.11
C LYS A 155 8.17 0.00 -13.35
N ILE A 156 7.79 0.24 -14.61
CA ILE A 156 6.54 0.90 -14.98
C ILE A 156 5.34 0.06 -14.52
N GLY A 157 5.37 -1.25 -14.73
CA GLY A 157 4.32 -2.17 -14.27
C GLY A 157 4.12 -2.12 -12.76
N LEU A 158 5.20 -2.23 -11.99
CA LEU A 158 5.16 -2.13 -10.52
C LEU A 158 4.58 -0.78 -10.06
N TYR A 159 5.01 0.32 -10.67
CA TYR A 159 4.50 1.66 -10.39
C TYR A 159 2.98 1.78 -10.64
N LEU A 160 2.51 1.30 -11.79
CA LEU A 160 1.08 1.34 -12.14
C LEU A 160 0.23 0.45 -11.21
N THR A 161 0.73 -0.72 -10.82
CA THR A 161 0.08 -1.56 -9.81
C THR A 161 -0.05 -0.82 -8.48
N MET A 162 1.01 -0.17 -8.01
CA MET A 162 0.98 0.61 -6.76
C MET A 162 -0.06 1.74 -6.80
N ILE A 163 -0.12 2.51 -7.90
CA ILE A 163 -1.14 3.56 -8.07
C ILE A 163 -2.54 2.96 -8.07
N SER A 164 -2.74 1.85 -8.78
CA SER A 164 -4.06 1.22 -8.89
C SER A 164 -4.56 0.74 -7.52
N LEU A 165 -3.67 0.12 -6.74
CA LEU A 165 -3.96 -0.28 -5.37
C LEU A 165 -4.23 0.92 -4.45
N ALA A 166 -3.45 2.00 -4.59
CA ALA A 166 -3.68 3.23 -3.84
C ALA A 166 -5.02 3.88 -4.19
N ALA A 167 -5.38 3.92 -5.48
CA ALA A 167 -6.68 4.41 -5.95
C ALA A 167 -7.82 3.55 -5.41
N VAL A 168 -7.67 2.21 -5.40
CA VAL A 168 -8.67 1.32 -4.79
C VAL A 168 -8.85 1.61 -3.31
N ALA A 169 -7.73 1.77 -2.58
CA ALA A 169 -7.75 2.09 -1.17
C ALA A 169 -8.44 3.43 -0.88
N VAL A 170 -8.18 4.46 -1.67
CA VAL A 170 -8.74 5.81 -1.44
C VAL A 170 -10.19 5.93 -1.90
N LEU A 171 -10.53 5.39 -3.09
CA LEU A 171 -11.83 5.59 -3.72
C LEU A 171 -12.90 4.60 -3.24
N PHE A 172 -12.53 3.37 -2.89
CA PHE A 172 -13.50 2.34 -2.53
C PHE A 172 -13.39 1.88 -1.07
N VAL A 173 -12.16 1.70 -0.57
CA VAL A 173 -11.97 1.19 0.81
C VAL A 173 -12.13 2.31 1.83
N GLY A 174 -11.55 3.48 1.58
CA GLY A 174 -11.59 4.65 2.46
C GLY A 174 -13.02 5.06 2.86
N PRO A 175 -13.95 5.25 1.91
CA PRO A 175 -15.35 5.54 2.24
C PRO A 175 -16.02 4.44 3.07
N LYS A 176 -15.73 3.16 2.78
CA LYS A 176 -16.26 2.03 3.55
C LYS A 176 -15.71 1.95 4.98
N LEU A 177 -14.47 2.40 5.21
CA LEU A 177 -13.90 2.50 6.56
C LEU A 177 -14.50 3.64 7.38
N ARG A 178 -14.99 4.70 6.71
CA ARG A 178 -15.63 5.87 7.34
C ARG A 178 -17.15 5.76 7.42
N ALA A 179 -17.74 4.74 6.81
CA ALA A 179 -19.18 4.54 6.80
C ALA A 179 -19.70 4.44 8.25
N PRO A 180 -20.86 5.06 8.55
CA PRO A 180 -21.42 5.05 9.90
C PRO A 180 -21.66 3.62 10.41
N LYS A 181 -21.62 3.47 11.74
CA LYS A 181 -21.81 2.20 12.46
C LYS A 181 -23.05 1.47 11.92
N ARG A 182 -22.88 0.18 11.58
CA ARG A 182 -23.99 -0.73 11.27
C ARG A 182 -24.93 -0.82 12.48
N GLU A 183 -26.19 -1.17 12.21
CA GLU A 183 -27.17 -1.57 13.21
C GLU A 183 -26.58 -2.50 14.27
N ALA A 184 -27.14 -2.46 15.48
CA ALA A 184 -26.67 -3.22 16.63
C ALA A 184 -26.90 -4.73 16.41
N VAL A 185 -25.95 -5.39 15.76
CA VAL A 185 -25.96 -6.84 15.54
C VAL A 185 -25.19 -7.53 16.64
N ALA A 186 -25.83 -8.46 17.35
CA ALA A 186 -25.20 -9.24 18.39
C ALA A 186 -24.10 -10.14 17.78
N PRO A 187 -22.94 -10.29 18.45
CA PRO A 187 -21.86 -11.14 17.98
C PRO A 187 -22.30 -12.62 17.97
N GLU A 188 -21.92 -13.37 16.93
CA GLU A 188 -22.32 -14.79 16.78
C GLU A 188 -21.81 -15.69 17.92
N ASP A 189 -20.66 -15.36 18.50
CA ASP A 189 -20.08 -16.09 19.62
C ASP A 189 -20.55 -15.58 21.00
N GLY A 190 -21.47 -14.60 21.03
CA GLY A 190 -22.07 -14.09 22.25
C GLY A 190 -21.13 -13.24 23.13
N VAL A 191 -19.93 -12.87 22.66
CA VAL A 191 -18.97 -12.08 23.44
C VAL A 191 -18.90 -10.64 22.94
N PHE A 192 -19.22 -9.70 23.82
CA PHE A 192 -19.28 -8.26 23.57
C PHE A 192 -18.00 -7.58 24.06
N ASP A 193 -17.31 -6.90 23.15
CA ASP A 193 -16.25 -5.94 23.49
C ASP A 193 -16.85 -4.53 23.73
N PRO A 194 -16.09 -3.58 24.30
CA PRO A 194 -16.59 -2.24 24.60
C PRO A 194 -17.19 -1.51 23.38
N LYS A 195 -16.65 -1.71 22.17
CA LYS A 195 -17.15 -1.02 20.96
C LYS A 195 -18.42 -1.68 20.43
N THR A 196 -18.52 -2.99 20.55
CA THR A 196 -19.73 -3.74 20.17
C THR A 196 -20.86 -3.41 21.14
N LEU A 197 -20.61 -3.46 22.46
CA LEU A 197 -21.60 -3.11 23.48
C LEU A 197 -22.13 -1.68 23.33
N ALA A 198 -21.25 -0.72 23.00
CA ALA A 198 -21.64 0.68 22.76
C ALA A 198 -22.62 0.90 21.59
N ASN A 199 -22.92 -0.13 20.78
CA ASN A 199 -23.95 -0.04 19.74
C ASN A 199 -25.36 -0.35 20.28
N PHE A 200 -25.47 -0.96 21.45
CA PHE A 200 -26.72 -1.35 22.12
C PHE A 200 -27.10 -0.31 23.18
N ASP A 201 -27.25 0.94 22.74
CA ASP A 201 -27.43 2.10 23.60
C ASP A 201 -28.89 2.47 23.87
N GLY A 202 -29.87 1.71 23.37
CA GLY A 202 -31.29 2.01 23.59
C GLY A 202 -31.85 3.22 22.84
N VAL A 203 -31.09 3.82 21.92
CA VAL A 203 -31.44 5.05 21.19
C VAL A 203 -31.79 4.74 19.74
N ASP A 204 -32.75 5.48 19.17
CA ASP A 204 -33.19 5.33 17.78
C ASP A 204 -33.65 3.90 17.43
N GLY A 205 -34.36 3.25 18.36
CA GLY A 205 -34.90 1.90 18.18
C GLY A 205 -33.90 0.77 18.39
N ARG A 206 -32.64 1.08 18.74
CA ARG A 206 -31.63 0.07 19.10
C ARG A 206 -31.94 -0.55 20.47
N PRO A 207 -31.57 -1.82 20.71
CA PRO A 207 -31.73 -2.44 22.04
C PRO A 207 -30.88 -1.75 23.10
N ALA A 208 -31.27 -1.83 24.37
CA ALA A 208 -30.57 -1.26 25.50
C ALA A 208 -29.87 -2.35 26.32
N TYR A 209 -28.58 -2.57 26.09
CA TYR A 209 -27.81 -3.60 26.81
C TYR A 209 -26.85 -2.99 27.81
N VAL A 210 -26.56 -3.70 28.90
CA VAL A 210 -25.51 -3.31 29.86
C VAL A 210 -24.66 -4.52 30.24
N ALA A 211 -23.38 -4.28 30.50
CA ALA A 211 -22.52 -5.30 31.07
C ALA A 211 -22.42 -5.14 32.60
N TYR A 212 -22.45 -6.27 33.30
CA TYR A 212 -22.30 -6.37 34.76
C TYR A 212 -21.61 -7.69 35.10
N LYS A 213 -20.52 -7.63 35.86
CA LYS A 213 -19.65 -8.75 36.27
C LYS A 213 -19.33 -9.72 35.13
N GLY A 214 -18.99 -9.19 33.95
CA GLY A 214 -18.66 -9.99 32.77
C GLY A 214 -19.85 -10.61 32.02
N SER A 215 -21.09 -10.34 32.43
CA SER A 215 -22.30 -10.76 31.72
C SER A 215 -23.01 -9.56 31.09
N VAL A 216 -23.64 -9.76 29.92
CA VAL A 216 -24.41 -8.73 29.23
C VAL A 216 -25.90 -9.02 29.34
N TYR A 217 -26.68 -8.01 29.74
CA TYR A 217 -28.12 -8.11 29.98
C TYR A 217 -28.91 -7.22 29.03
N ASP A 218 -30.02 -7.74 28.49
CA ASP A 218 -30.97 -6.98 27.68
C ASP A 218 -32.02 -6.30 28.56
N LEU A 219 -31.94 -4.96 28.62
CA LEU A 219 -32.83 -4.12 29.40
C LEU A 219 -33.87 -3.39 28.54
N SER A 220 -34.02 -3.78 27.27
CA SER A 220 -34.88 -3.10 26.30
C SER A 220 -36.36 -3.09 26.71
N SER A 221 -36.81 -4.11 27.45
CA SER A 221 -38.17 -4.21 28.00
C SER A 221 -38.38 -3.37 29.26
N SER A 222 -37.32 -2.83 29.87
CA SER A 222 -37.41 -2.11 31.14
C SER A 222 -37.90 -0.68 30.94
N ALA A 223 -39.02 -0.33 31.59
CA ALA A 223 -39.50 1.04 31.64
C ALA A 223 -38.48 2.02 32.25
N ARG A 224 -37.56 1.52 33.09
CA ARG A 224 -36.50 2.31 33.75
C ARG A 224 -35.30 2.62 32.85
N TRP A 225 -35.20 1.95 31.70
CA TRP A 225 -34.15 2.12 30.69
C TRP A 225 -34.68 2.71 29.39
N ARG A 226 -35.83 3.41 29.45
CA ARG A 226 -36.43 4.09 28.29
C ARG A 226 -35.42 5.03 27.64
N LYS A 227 -35.32 4.94 26.31
CA LYS A 227 -34.32 5.68 25.50
C LYS A 227 -32.87 5.38 25.92
N GLY A 228 -32.63 4.21 26.51
CA GLY A 228 -31.30 3.74 26.86
C GLY A 228 -30.63 4.46 28.03
N LEU A 229 -31.40 5.11 28.89
CA LEU A 229 -30.86 5.86 30.01
C LEU A 229 -31.57 5.46 31.30
N HIS A 230 -30.78 5.10 32.31
CA HIS A 230 -31.25 4.90 33.68
C HIS A 230 -30.59 5.92 34.61
N PHE A 231 -31.33 6.97 34.97
CA PHE A 231 -30.80 8.14 35.68
C PHE A 231 -29.58 8.75 34.94
N ARG A 232 -28.36 8.54 35.47
CA ARG A 232 -27.10 9.04 34.90
C ARG A 232 -26.30 7.93 34.20
N HIS A 233 -26.84 6.73 34.10
CA HIS A 233 -26.18 5.56 33.55
C HIS A 233 -26.74 5.23 32.16
N PRO A 234 -26.00 5.49 31.08
CA PRO A 234 -26.43 5.12 29.74
C PRO A 234 -26.22 3.62 29.51
N ALA A 235 -27.07 3.04 28.67
CA ALA A 235 -26.89 1.71 28.11
C ALA A 235 -25.68 1.68 27.16
N GLY A 236 -25.30 0.48 26.73
CA GLY A 236 -24.12 0.23 25.92
C GLY A 236 -22.80 0.36 26.69
N LYS A 237 -22.82 0.17 28.02
CA LYS A 237 -21.64 0.28 28.89
C LYS A 237 -21.54 -0.86 29.90
N GLU A 238 -20.32 -1.07 30.37
CA GLU A 238 -20.00 -1.82 31.57
C GLU A 238 -20.32 -0.96 32.80
N LEU A 239 -21.14 -1.49 33.71
CA LEU A 239 -21.69 -0.77 34.86
C LEU A 239 -21.46 -1.49 36.20
N THR A 240 -20.52 -2.45 36.28
CA THR A 240 -20.19 -3.15 37.53
C THR A 240 -19.85 -2.17 38.64
N GLY A 241 -18.96 -1.20 38.37
CA GLY A 241 -18.59 -0.20 39.36
C GLY A 241 -19.74 0.71 39.79
N ALA A 242 -20.68 0.97 38.87
CA ALA A 242 -21.82 1.87 39.12
C ALA A 242 -22.88 1.26 40.06
N MET A 243 -22.95 -0.07 40.16
CA MET A 243 -23.94 -0.76 41.00
C MET A 243 -23.81 -0.41 42.49
N SER A 244 -22.58 -0.12 42.95
CA SER A 244 -22.32 0.26 44.36
C SER A 244 -23.05 1.51 44.83
N GLY A 245 -23.41 2.42 43.91
CA GLY A 245 -24.16 3.65 44.19
C GLY A 245 -25.66 3.55 43.90
N ALA A 246 -26.15 2.38 43.47
CA ALA A 246 -27.56 2.21 43.12
C ALA A 246 -28.45 2.00 44.36
N PRO A 247 -29.71 2.46 44.35
CA PRO A 247 -30.67 2.20 45.43
C PRO A 247 -31.25 0.77 45.39
N HIS A 248 -30.62 -0.15 44.66
CA HIS A 248 -31.03 -1.55 44.50
C HIS A 248 -29.81 -2.45 44.29
N GLY A 249 -29.96 -3.75 44.55
CA GLY A 249 -28.93 -4.76 44.30
C GLY A 249 -28.92 -5.28 42.86
N GLU A 250 -28.03 -6.25 42.62
CA GLU A 250 -27.89 -6.96 41.35
C GLU A 250 -29.07 -7.87 41.02
N ASP A 251 -29.88 -8.25 42.02
CA ASP A 251 -31.11 -9.03 41.87
C ASP A 251 -32.06 -8.46 40.80
N LYS A 252 -32.02 -7.14 40.57
CA LYS A 252 -32.81 -6.49 39.52
C LYS A 252 -32.35 -6.80 38.11
N LEU A 253 -31.12 -7.26 37.91
CA LEU A 253 -30.62 -7.73 36.63
C LEU A 253 -31.06 -9.18 36.34
N GLU A 254 -31.34 -9.98 37.37
CA GLU A 254 -31.81 -11.37 37.22
C GLU A 254 -33.20 -11.45 36.59
N GLU A 255 -33.98 -10.36 36.68
CA GLU A 255 -35.28 -10.21 36.01
C GLU A 255 -35.15 -10.10 34.47
N PHE A 256 -33.92 -9.93 33.94
CA PHE A 256 -33.66 -9.68 32.53
C PHE A 256 -32.83 -10.78 31.87
N TRP A 257 -32.99 -10.91 30.56
CA TRP A 257 -32.31 -11.94 29.79
C TRP A 257 -30.81 -11.65 29.65
N ARG A 258 -29.98 -12.62 30.05
CA ARG A 258 -28.53 -12.61 29.77
C ARG A 258 -28.31 -12.97 28.30
N VAL A 259 -27.84 -12.00 27.51
CA VAL A 259 -27.61 -12.14 26.06
C VAL A 259 -26.18 -12.58 25.71
N GLY A 260 -25.24 -12.55 26.66
CA GLY A 260 -23.87 -12.96 26.40
C GLY A 260 -22.88 -12.58 27.49
N GLU A 261 -21.61 -12.55 27.10
CA GLU A 261 -20.46 -12.24 27.95
C GLU A 261 -19.80 -10.93 27.54
N TYR A 262 -19.17 -10.27 28.51
CA TYR A 262 -18.43 -9.04 28.30
C TYR A 262 -16.95 -9.28 28.55
N ASP A 263 -16.14 -8.93 27.55
CA ASP A 263 -14.68 -8.99 27.63
C ASP A 263 -14.10 -7.63 27.22
N GLU A 264 -13.57 -6.89 28.19
CA GLU A 264 -12.95 -5.59 27.97
C GLU A 264 -11.65 -5.68 27.14
N THR A 265 -10.97 -6.82 27.20
CA THR A 265 -9.68 -7.04 26.53
C THR A 265 -9.83 -7.48 25.08
N ARG A 266 -11.04 -7.86 24.69
CA ARG A 266 -11.35 -8.36 23.35
C ARG A 266 -11.26 -7.23 22.32
N GLU A 267 -10.46 -7.43 21.28
CA GLU A 267 -10.53 -6.60 20.08
C GLU A 267 -11.62 -7.11 19.13
N PRO A 268 -12.49 -6.24 18.59
CA PRO A 268 -13.49 -6.67 17.63
C PRO A 268 -12.83 -7.23 16.36
N PRO A 269 -13.43 -8.25 15.72
CA PRO A 269 -12.91 -8.82 14.50
C PRO A 269 -12.84 -7.75 13.39
N ARG A 270 -11.79 -7.83 12.56
CA ARG A 270 -11.61 -6.87 11.46
C ARG A 270 -12.71 -7.02 10.42
N THR A 271 -13.28 -5.90 10.01
CA THR A 271 -14.28 -5.87 8.93
C THR A 271 -13.65 -6.30 7.59
N PRO A 272 -14.43 -6.76 6.60
CA PRO A 272 -13.90 -7.08 5.27
C PRO A 272 -13.15 -5.90 4.62
N ALA A 273 -13.63 -4.67 4.82
CA ALA A 273 -12.96 -3.46 4.35
C ALA A 273 -11.61 -3.25 5.04
N GLN A 274 -11.52 -3.49 6.36
CA GLN A 274 -10.25 -3.46 7.07
C GLN A 274 -9.30 -4.56 6.59
N LYS A 275 -9.76 -5.80 6.42
CA LYS A 275 -8.93 -6.89 5.88
C LYS A 275 -8.35 -6.53 4.49
N LEU A 276 -9.19 -5.99 3.60
CA LEU A 276 -8.76 -5.53 2.28
C LEU A 276 -7.79 -4.35 2.37
N PHE A 277 -8.01 -3.39 3.28
CA PHE A 277 -7.09 -2.28 3.51
C PHE A 277 -5.69 -2.79 3.91
N TYR A 278 -5.62 -3.72 4.86
CA TYR A 278 -4.35 -4.31 5.29
C TYR A 278 -3.65 -5.09 4.17
N LEU A 279 -4.42 -5.82 3.36
CA LEU A 279 -3.87 -6.52 2.19
C LEU A 279 -3.24 -5.52 1.21
N ILE A 280 -3.97 -4.46 0.84
CA ILE A 280 -3.46 -3.42 -0.06
C ILE A 280 -2.21 -2.75 0.53
N ALA A 281 -2.27 -2.39 1.81
CA ALA A 281 -1.19 -1.72 2.53
C ALA A 281 0.12 -2.55 2.50
N TYR A 282 0.06 -3.83 2.86
CA TYR A 282 1.23 -4.70 2.83
C TYR A 282 1.70 -5.07 1.42
N THR A 283 0.78 -5.21 0.47
CA THR A 283 1.14 -5.41 -0.94
C THR A 283 1.91 -4.20 -1.47
N ASN A 284 1.43 -2.97 -1.23
CA ASN A 284 2.14 -1.75 -1.62
C ASN A 284 3.52 -1.64 -0.94
N LEU A 285 3.63 -2.01 0.34
CA LEU A 285 4.91 -2.07 1.02
C LEU A 285 5.88 -3.04 0.33
N GLY A 286 5.43 -4.25 -0.02
CA GLY A 286 6.22 -5.23 -0.77
C GLY A 286 6.63 -4.72 -2.15
N LEU A 287 5.74 -4.03 -2.86
CA LEU A 287 6.01 -3.43 -4.17
C LEU A 287 7.08 -2.34 -4.11
N VAL A 288 7.16 -1.55 -3.03
CA VAL A 288 8.27 -0.59 -2.84
C VAL A 288 9.61 -1.31 -2.86
N PHE A 289 9.75 -2.42 -2.11
CA PHE A 289 10.98 -3.21 -2.11
C PHE A 289 11.26 -3.86 -3.47
N ALA A 290 10.24 -4.32 -4.18
CA ALA A 290 10.39 -4.83 -5.53
C ALA A 290 10.92 -3.76 -6.50
N VAL A 291 10.43 -2.52 -6.42
CA VAL A 291 10.94 -1.40 -7.23
C VAL A 291 12.39 -1.07 -6.86
N LEU A 292 12.73 -1.06 -5.56
CA LEU A 292 14.11 -0.85 -5.11
C LEU A 292 15.04 -1.95 -5.63
N LEU A 293 14.60 -3.20 -5.64
CA LEU A 293 15.34 -4.31 -6.23
C LEU A 293 15.51 -4.12 -7.74
N THR A 294 14.48 -3.68 -8.46
CA THR A 294 14.59 -3.36 -9.90
C THR A 294 15.63 -2.27 -10.15
N ILE A 295 15.67 -1.23 -9.29
CA ILE A 295 16.69 -0.17 -9.37
C ILE A 295 18.09 -0.72 -9.07
N ALA A 296 18.22 -1.58 -8.06
CA ALA A 296 19.50 -2.20 -7.72
C ALA A 296 20.00 -3.12 -8.84
N TYR A 297 19.13 -3.96 -9.38
CA TYR A 297 19.43 -4.81 -10.53
C TYR A 297 19.82 -3.98 -11.74
N TRP A 298 19.10 -2.89 -12.03
CA TRP A 298 19.51 -1.99 -13.12
C TRP A 298 20.92 -1.45 -12.87
N ARG A 299 21.20 -0.94 -11.66
CA ARG A 299 22.45 -0.23 -11.39
C ARG A 299 23.67 -1.16 -11.30
N TRP A 300 23.50 -2.38 -10.81
CA TRP A 300 24.62 -3.28 -10.46
C TRP A 300 24.50 -4.70 -11.01
N GLY A 301 23.34 -5.09 -11.54
CA GLY A 301 23.08 -6.44 -12.04
C GLY A 301 22.97 -6.56 -13.57
N MET A 302 22.95 -5.43 -14.29
CA MET A 302 22.97 -5.36 -15.75
C MET A 302 24.33 -4.95 -16.28
#